data_AF-A0AAX3NQB4-F1
#
_entry.id   AF-A0AAX3NQB4-F1
#
_cell.length_a   1.000
_cell.length_b   1.000
_cell.length_c   1.000
_cell.angle_alpha   90.00
_cell.angle_beta   90.00
_cell.angle_gamma   90.00
#
_symmetry.space_group_name_H-M   'P 1'
#
loop_
_entity.id
_entity.type
_entity.pdbx_description
1 polymer ?
#
loop_
_entity_poly.entity_id
_entity_poly.type
_entity_poly.pdbx_seq_one_letter_code
_entity_poly.pdbx_strand_id
1 'polypeptide(L)'
;MDIGVRIDGAFDISNSLHMYNILNLDLSPTNNASKKNCIISFFDIINTTNEQKVIDVAILKNKWQIASQKIDVKLWVDKCDNEWAWSYLFENIKTGINRPPVWFINRDNSSTIQDCIITLFDLLNEIPPARELILRKMKSAWSQKSFRDKNNGKRSVSVVLPEKTISMLDEICIKTDRRKNEVIIRLIQTEYEQIKKGGH
;
A
#
# COMPACT_ATOMS: atom_id res chain seq x y z
N MET A 1 -8.00 17.71 13.67
CA MET A 1 -8.93 16.57 13.80
C MET A 1 -8.09 15.37 14.15
N ASP A 2 -8.35 14.76 15.30
CA ASP A 2 -7.80 13.43 15.60
C ASP A 2 -8.51 12.43 14.70
N ILE A 3 -7.72 11.63 13.98
CA ILE A 3 -8.27 10.56 13.17
C ILE A 3 -8.12 9.27 13.99
N GLY A 4 -9.24 8.73 14.46
CA GLY A 4 -9.29 7.40 15.06
C GLY A 4 -9.25 6.34 13.95
N VAL A 5 -8.74 5.14 14.22
CA VAL A 5 -8.88 4.01 13.28
C VAL A 5 -9.87 3.02 13.85
N ARG A 6 -10.96 2.78 13.13
CA ARG A 6 -11.98 1.79 13.47
C ARG A 6 -11.47 0.38 13.19
N ILE A 7 -12.02 -0.60 13.89
CA ILE A 7 -11.66 -2.02 13.77
C ILE A 7 -11.90 -2.56 12.34
N ASP A 8 -12.86 -1.98 11.60
CA ASP A 8 -13.14 -2.31 10.20
C ASP A 8 -12.12 -1.73 9.19
N GLY A 9 -11.19 -0.92 9.70
CA GLY A 9 -10.13 -0.23 8.97
C GLY A 9 -10.53 1.15 8.45
N ALA A 10 -11.70 1.67 8.81
CA ALA A 10 -12.11 3.03 8.45
C ALA A 10 -11.44 4.06 9.37
N PHE A 11 -11.10 5.22 8.82
CA PHE A 11 -10.62 6.35 9.59
C PHE A 11 -11.83 7.14 10.13
N ASP A 12 -11.96 7.25 11.44
CA ASP A 12 -13.00 8.04 12.10
C ASP A 12 -12.51 9.47 12.32
N ILE A 13 -13.39 10.43 12.09
CA ILE A 13 -13.13 11.84 12.39
C ILE A 13 -13.60 12.07 13.82
N SER A 14 -12.66 12.09 14.77
CA SER A 14 -12.98 12.57 16.10
C SER A 14 -13.18 14.10 16.04
N ASN A 15 -14.33 14.56 16.54
CA ASN A 15 -14.59 15.98 16.78
C ASN A 15 -13.75 16.56 17.95
N SER A 16 -12.83 15.78 18.53
CA SER A 16 -11.87 16.28 19.52
C SER A 16 -10.87 17.26 18.90
N LEU A 17 -10.62 18.35 19.63
CA LEU A 17 -9.51 19.25 19.34
C LEU A 17 -8.20 18.50 19.63
N HIS A 18 -7.35 18.35 18.61
CA HIS A 18 -6.06 17.64 18.73
C HIS A 18 -5.20 18.27 19.83
N MET A 19 -4.50 17.47 20.64
CA MET A 19 -3.74 17.95 21.81
C MET A 19 -2.76 19.09 21.46
N TYR A 20 -2.08 19.00 20.31
CA TYR A 20 -1.17 20.07 19.86
C TYR A 20 -1.90 21.41 19.65
N ASN A 21 -3.16 21.41 19.19
CA ASN A 21 -3.93 22.66 19.08
C ASN A 21 -4.23 23.24 20.46
N ILE A 22 -4.56 22.39 21.43
CA ILE A 22 -4.81 22.81 22.82
C ILE A 22 -3.55 23.45 23.42
N LEU A 23 -2.38 22.89 23.11
CA LEU A 23 -1.08 23.37 23.57
C LEU A 23 -0.47 24.47 22.70
N ASN A 24 -1.19 24.97 21.69
CA ASN A 24 -0.71 25.95 20.71
C ASN A 24 0.62 25.56 20.02
N LEU A 25 0.76 24.27 19.73
CA LEU A 25 1.87 23.67 19.00
C LEU A 25 1.52 23.48 17.52
N ASP A 26 2.54 23.58 16.66
CA ASP A 26 2.39 23.34 15.23
C ASP A 26 2.02 21.87 14.94
N LEU A 27 0.87 21.66 14.28
CA LEU A 27 0.39 20.33 13.88
C LEU A 27 1.22 19.69 12.76
N SER A 28 1.93 20.48 11.96
CA SER A 28 2.59 20.01 10.74
C SER A 28 3.88 20.80 10.47
N PRO A 29 4.89 20.71 11.36
CA PRO A 29 6.18 21.37 11.15
C PRO A 29 6.87 20.83 9.89
N THR A 30 7.47 21.74 9.12
CA THR A 30 7.92 21.52 7.73
C THR A 30 9.42 21.24 7.57
N ASN A 31 10.13 20.90 8.64
CA ASN A 31 11.51 20.41 8.54
C ASN A 31 11.88 19.62 9.79
N ASN A 32 12.97 18.83 9.72
CA ASN A 32 13.39 17.96 10.82
C ASN A 32 13.73 18.71 12.11
N ALA A 33 14.29 19.92 12.02
CA ALA A 33 14.62 20.72 13.20
C ALA A 33 13.34 21.20 13.90
N SER A 34 12.38 21.73 13.14
CA SER A 34 11.07 22.13 13.64
C SER A 34 10.26 20.94 14.19
N LYS A 35 10.30 19.77 13.52
CA LYS A 35 9.69 18.52 14.00
C LYS A 35 10.25 18.13 15.37
N LYS A 36 11.58 18.11 15.51
CA LYS A 36 12.26 17.81 16.79
C LYS A 36 11.90 18.82 17.87
N ASN A 37 11.98 20.11 17.57
CA ASN A 37 11.68 21.17 18.55
C ASN A 37 10.22 21.11 18.99
N CYS A 38 9.28 20.82 18.09
CA CYS A 38 7.87 20.68 18.42
C CYS A 38 7.62 19.51 19.41
N ILE A 39 8.30 18.37 19.21
CA ILE A 39 8.24 17.24 20.14
C ILE A 39 8.81 17.62 21.51
N ILE A 40 9.94 18.35 21.55
CA ILE A 40 10.53 18.82 22.81
C ILE A 40 9.54 19.76 23.52
N SER A 41 9.00 20.75 22.82
CA SER A 41 8.00 21.68 23.37
C SER A 41 6.75 20.97 23.88
N PHE A 42 6.30 19.90 23.22
CA PHE A 42 5.22 19.06 23.74
C PHE A 42 5.55 18.52 25.14
N PHE A 43 6.72 17.89 25.30
CA PHE A 43 7.13 17.37 26.59
C PHE A 43 7.42 18.46 27.63
N ASP A 44 7.85 19.65 27.21
CA ASP A 44 8.08 20.78 28.12
C ASP A 44 6.76 21.33 28.70
N ILE A 45 5.70 21.38 27.89
CA ILE A 45 4.42 22.03 28.24
C ILE A 45 3.47 21.09 28.98
N ILE A 46 3.47 19.78 28.69
CA ILE A 46 2.54 18.85 29.34
C ILE A 46 2.71 18.87 30.88
N ASN A 47 1.57 18.98 31.58
CA ASN A 47 1.52 19.03 33.02
C ASN A 47 1.65 17.63 33.64
N THR A 48 2.86 17.07 33.57
CA THR A 48 3.21 15.76 34.13
C THR A 48 4.58 15.80 34.80
N THR A 49 4.88 14.85 35.68
CA THR A 49 6.16 14.81 36.41
C THR A 49 7.30 14.40 35.49
N ASN A 50 8.54 14.76 35.86
CA ASN A 50 9.72 14.38 35.08
C ASN A 50 9.87 12.86 34.99
N GLU A 51 9.53 12.13 36.05
CA GLU A 51 9.55 10.66 36.08
C GLU A 51 8.58 10.10 35.03
N GLN A 52 7.37 10.66 34.92
CA GLN A 52 6.40 10.23 33.93
C GLN A 52 6.88 10.54 32.50
N LYS A 53 7.49 11.71 32.26
CA LYS A 53 8.07 12.04 30.93
C LYS A 53 9.13 11.02 30.52
N VAL A 54 9.98 10.58 31.44
CA VAL A 54 11.00 9.54 31.19
C VAL A 54 10.33 8.21 30.80
N ILE A 55 9.27 7.82 31.52
CA ILE A 55 8.50 6.61 31.21
C ILE A 55 7.86 6.71 29.82
N ASP A 56 7.22 7.84 29.50
CA ASP A 56 6.55 8.06 28.23
C ASP A 56 7.54 7.99 27.05
N VAL A 57 8.71 8.63 27.17
CA VAL A 57 9.79 8.55 26.17
C VAL A 57 10.29 7.11 26.01
N ALA A 58 10.44 6.36 27.11
CA ALA A 58 10.83 4.95 27.04
C ALA A 58 9.78 4.08 26.33
N ILE A 59 8.49 4.33 26.58
CA ILE A 59 7.38 3.66 25.87
C ILE A 59 7.44 3.97 24.37
N LEU A 60 7.59 5.24 23.99
CA LEU A 60 7.70 5.66 22.58
C LEU A 60 8.91 4.99 21.89
N LYS A 61 10.05 4.91 22.58
CA LYS A 61 11.25 4.22 22.08
C LYS A 61 10.99 2.74 21.83
N ASN A 62 10.32 2.06 22.76
CA ASN A 62 9.97 0.65 22.60
C ASN A 62 9.00 0.44 21.42
N LYS A 63 7.95 1.27 21.32
CA LYS A 63 7.01 1.23 20.19
C LYS A 63 7.72 1.41 18.85
N TRP A 64 8.64 2.37 18.76
CA TRP A 64 9.45 2.59 17.56
C TRP A 64 10.34 1.38 17.25
N GLN A 65 10.98 0.77 18.25
CA GLN A 65 11.78 -0.46 18.05
C GLN A 65 10.93 -1.60 17.49
N ILE A 66 9.76 -1.87 18.07
CA ILE A 66 8.85 -2.92 17.58
C ILE A 66 8.40 -2.64 16.14
N ALA A 67 8.00 -1.40 15.84
CA ALA A 67 7.58 -1.01 14.50
C ALA A 67 8.71 -1.17 13.47
N SER A 68 9.93 -0.72 13.81
CA SER A 68 11.09 -0.76 12.92
C SER A 68 11.52 -2.18 12.50
N GLN A 69 11.15 -3.20 13.27
CA GLN A 69 11.43 -4.60 12.96
C GLN A 69 10.43 -5.19 11.95
N LYS A 70 9.25 -4.58 11.76
CA LYS A 70 8.21 -5.07 10.87
C LYS A 70 8.41 -4.53 9.45
N ILE A 71 9.18 -5.27 8.65
CA ILE A 71 9.48 -4.89 7.27
C ILE A 71 8.41 -5.32 6.24
N ASP A 72 7.33 -5.98 6.67
CA ASP A 72 6.32 -6.61 5.79
C ASP A 72 5.60 -5.62 4.88
N VAL A 73 5.37 -4.40 5.38
CA VAL A 73 4.75 -3.32 4.61
C VAL A 73 5.74 -2.73 3.62
N LYS A 74 6.97 -2.47 4.06
CA LYS A 74 8.04 -1.99 3.17
C LYS A 74 8.24 -2.92 1.98
N LEU A 75 8.43 -4.23 2.24
CA LEU A 75 8.59 -5.25 1.21
C LEU A 75 7.41 -5.35 0.23
N TRP A 76 6.21 -5.01 0.68
CA TRP A 76 5.02 -5.01 -0.16
C TRP A 76 4.89 -3.73 -0.98
N VAL A 77 5.11 -2.57 -0.37
CA VAL A 77 5.05 -1.26 -1.04
C VAL A 77 6.11 -1.14 -2.13
N ASP A 78 7.31 -1.71 -1.92
CA ASP A 78 8.38 -1.79 -2.94
C ASP A 78 7.94 -2.48 -4.25
N LYS A 79 6.86 -3.28 -4.20
CA LYS A 79 6.29 -4.03 -5.35
C LYS A 79 4.93 -3.47 -5.81
N CYS A 80 4.53 -2.34 -5.24
CA CYS A 80 3.25 -1.71 -5.46
C CYS A 80 3.46 -0.35 -6.11
N ASP A 81 2.47 0.12 -6.85
CA ASP A 81 2.45 1.50 -7.30
C ASP A 81 2.06 2.42 -6.11
N ASN A 82 2.97 3.31 -5.73
CA ASN A 82 2.83 4.15 -4.54
C ASN A 82 1.63 5.09 -4.63
N GLU A 83 1.38 5.67 -5.81
CA GLU A 83 0.24 6.55 -6.05
C GLU A 83 -1.08 5.79 -5.89
N TRP A 84 -1.20 4.61 -6.50
CA TRP A 84 -2.38 3.78 -6.33
C TRP A 84 -2.60 3.37 -4.87
N ALA A 85 -1.53 2.99 -4.14
CA ALA A 85 -1.65 2.61 -2.74
C ALA A 85 -2.15 3.78 -1.88
N TRP A 86 -1.65 4.99 -2.14
CA TRP A 86 -2.12 6.23 -1.52
C TRP A 86 -3.60 6.50 -1.83
N SER A 87 -3.97 6.47 -3.10
CA SER A 87 -5.36 6.65 -3.55
C SER A 87 -6.30 5.60 -2.95
N TYR A 88 -5.85 4.36 -2.80
CA TYR A 88 -6.65 3.31 -2.18
C TYR A 88 -6.95 3.61 -0.71
N LEU A 89 -5.98 4.12 0.04
CA LEU A 89 -6.13 4.45 1.46
C LEU A 89 -7.04 5.68 1.68
N PHE A 90 -6.90 6.69 0.83
CA PHE A 90 -7.43 8.03 1.13
C PHE A 90 -8.41 8.62 0.10
N GLU A 91 -8.41 8.13 -1.13
CA GLU A 91 -9.20 8.73 -2.23
C GLU A 91 -10.40 7.88 -2.64
N ASN A 92 -10.56 6.68 -2.07
CA ASN A 92 -11.63 5.77 -2.47
C ASN A 92 -12.98 6.18 -1.85
N ILE A 93 -13.86 6.76 -2.67
CA ILE A 93 -15.22 7.21 -2.28
C ILE A 93 -16.05 6.09 -1.64
N LYS A 94 -15.80 4.81 -1.97
CA LYS A 94 -16.54 3.66 -1.43
C LYS A 94 -16.26 3.36 0.05
N THR A 95 -15.13 3.83 0.59
CA THR A 95 -14.76 3.64 2.01
C THR A 95 -15.14 4.84 2.89
N GLY A 96 -15.77 5.87 2.32
CA GLY A 96 -15.91 7.18 2.94
C GLY A 96 -14.72 8.08 2.61
N ILE A 97 -14.89 9.40 2.76
CA ILE A 97 -13.82 10.38 2.57
C ILE A 97 -12.78 10.18 3.67
N ASN A 98 -11.83 9.27 3.44
CA ASN A 98 -10.67 9.09 4.31
C ASN A 98 -9.68 10.21 3.99
N ARG A 99 -9.92 11.43 4.48
CA ARG A 99 -8.87 12.45 4.41
C ARG A 99 -7.68 11.93 5.22
N PRO A 100 -6.45 11.95 4.68
CA PRO A 100 -5.29 11.60 5.48
C PRO A 100 -5.24 12.56 6.67
N PRO A 101 -4.82 12.09 7.86
CA PRO A 101 -4.68 12.96 9.01
C PRO A 101 -3.81 14.18 8.68
N VAL A 102 -4.11 15.35 9.26
CA VAL A 102 -3.37 16.58 8.95
C VAL A 102 -1.88 16.45 9.27
N TRP A 103 -1.54 15.70 10.32
CA TRP A 103 -0.16 15.37 10.71
C TRP A 103 0.52 14.36 9.76
N PHE A 104 -0.22 13.76 8.84
CA PHE A 104 0.25 12.77 7.87
C PHE A 104 0.58 13.39 6.50
N ILE A 105 0.15 14.62 6.27
CA ILE A 105 0.42 15.36 5.03
C ILE A 105 1.83 15.95 5.14
N ASN A 106 2.77 15.33 4.41
CA ASN A 106 4.11 15.85 4.23
C ASN A 106 4.08 17.12 3.37
N ARG A 107 3.88 18.28 4.00
CA ARG A 107 3.82 19.59 3.34
C ARG A 107 5.19 20.06 2.84
N ASP A 108 6.27 19.51 3.37
CA ASP A 108 7.65 19.88 3.07
C ASP A 108 8.33 19.00 2.02
N ASN A 109 7.61 18.03 1.42
CA ASN A 109 8.18 17.03 0.51
C ASN A 109 9.37 16.26 1.11
N SER A 110 9.54 16.24 2.45
CA SER A 110 10.68 15.61 3.11
C SER A 110 10.64 14.07 3.11
N SER A 111 9.45 13.50 2.92
CA SER A 111 9.15 12.07 2.98
C SER A 111 8.46 11.60 1.70
N THR A 112 8.83 10.42 1.21
CA THR A 112 8.16 9.87 0.04
C THR A 112 6.74 9.39 0.39
N ILE A 113 5.85 9.25 -0.61
CA ILE A 113 4.53 8.61 -0.43
C ILE A 113 4.68 7.24 0.26
N GLN A 114 5.73 6.51 -0.10
CA GLN A 114 6.09 5.23 0.50
C GLN A 114 6.39 5.36 2.00
N ASP A 115 7.20 6.34 2.42
CA ASP A 115 7.52 6.56 3.83
C ASP A 115 6.26 6.90 4.63
N CYS A 116 5.35 7.68 4.05
CA CYS A 116 4.06 7.96 4.67
C CYS A 116 3.27 6.66 4.86
N ILE A 117 3.09 5.85 3.81
CA ILE A 117 2.38 4.57 3.90
C ILE A 117 2.99 3.66 4.98
N ILE A 118 4.33 3.53 5.03
CA ILE A 118 5.02 2.75 6.07
C ILE A 118 4.69 3.31 7.46
N THR A 119 4.82 4.62 7.65
CA THR A 119 4.51 5.29 8.92
C THR A 119 3.07 5.03 9.38
N LEU A 120 2.09 5.02 8.48
CA LEU A 120 0.71 4.68 8.83
C LEU A 120 0.60 3.27 9.41
N PHE A 121 1.19 2.29 8.74
CA PHE A 121 1.14 0.91 9.22
C PHE A 121 1.97 0.67 10.48
N ASP A 122 2.99 1.49 10.71
CA ASP A 122 3.74 1.51 11.96
C ASP A 122 2.87 2.00 13.12
N LEU A 123 2.07 3.05 12.91
CA LEU A 123 1.09 3.54 13.88
C LEU A 123 -0.04 2.54 14.12
N LEU A 124 -0.49 1.85 13.07
CA LEU A 124 -1.51 0.80 13.17
C LEU A 124 -1.05 -0.43 13.97
N ASN A 125 0.24 -0.56 14.33
CA ASN A 125 0.69 -1.63 15.23
C ASN A 125 0.00 -1.58 16.60
N GLU A 126 -0.51 -0.42 17.02
CA GLU A 126 -1.32 -0.26 18.23
C GLU A 126 -2.70 -0.91 18.11
N ILE A 127 -3.16 -1.17 16.88
CA ILE A 127 -4.43 -1.83 16.58
C ILE A 127 -4.16 -2.99 15.60
N PRO A 128 -3.53 -4.09 16.06
CA PRO A 128 -3.11 -5.19 15.19
C PRO A 128 -4.21 -5.74 14.26
N PRO A 129 -5.47 -5.92 14.71
CA PRO A 129 -6.54 -6.38 13.83
C PRO A 129 -6.83 -5.43 12.67
N ALA A 130 -6.83 -4.11 12.92
CA ALA A 130 -7.05 -3.11 11.88
C ALA A 130 -5.87 -3.08 10.90
N ARG A 131 -4.64 -3.13 11.41
CA ARG A 131 -3.42 -3.22 10.60
C ARG A 131 -3.47 -4.38 9.61
N GLU A 132 -3.74 -5.58 10.13
CA GLU A 132 -3.78 -6.80 9.34
C GLU A 132 -4.90 -6.76 8.31
N LEU A 133 -6.09 -6.31 8.72
CA LEU A 133 -7.26 -6.22 7.86
C LEU A 133 -7.02 -5.26 6.68
N ILE A 134 -6.50 -4.05 6.95
CA ILE A 134 -6.21 -3.05 5.91
C ILE A 134 -5.14 -3.60 4.97
N LEU A 135 -4.02 -4.12 5.50
CA LEU A 135 -2.94 -4.65 4.68
C LEU A 135 -3.41 -5.80 3.77
N ARG A 136 -4.23 -6.71 4.30
CA ARG A 136 -4.79 -7.83 3.55
C ARG A 136 -5.72 -7.36 2.43
N LYS A 137 -6.61 -6.40 2.72
CA LYS A 137 -7.51 -5.80 1.72
C LYS A 137 -6.72 -5.12 0.60
N MET A 138 -5.70 -4.34 0.94
CA MET A 138 -4.81 -3.68 -0.02
C MET A 138 -4.06 -4.67 -0.90
N LYS A 139 -3.42 -5.69 -0.30
CA LYS A 139 -2.71 -6.76 -1.04
C LYS A 139 -3.62 -7.46 -2.06
N SER A 140 -4.84 -7.79 -1.64
CA SER A 140 -5.84 -8.42 -2.50
C SER A 140 -6.26 -7.51 -3.66
N ALA A 141 -6.59 -6.24 -3.36
CA ALA A 141 -6.99 -5.27 -4.36
C ALA A 141 -5.88 -4.98 -5.39
N TRP A 142 -4.62 -4.89 -4.93
CA TRP A 142 -3.46 -4.70 -5.79
C TRP A 142 -3.21 -5.89 -6.71
N SER A 143 -3.32 -7.12 -6.18
CA SER A 143 -3.19 -8.34 -6.99
C SER A 143 -4.21 -8.36 -8.12
N GLN A 144 -5.47 -8.00 -7.82
CA GLN A 144 -6.50 -7.91 -8.84
C GLN A 144 -6.26 -6.78 -9.85
N LYS A 145 -5.85 -5.59 -9.39
CA LYS A 145 -5.52 -4.46 -10.28
C LYS A 145 -4.36 -4.80 -11.20
N SER A 146 -3.22 -5.24 -10.65
CA SER A 146 -2.04 -5.60 -11.44
C SER A 146 -2.32 -6.74 -12.41
N PHE A 147 -3.19 -7.70 -12.05
CA PHE A 147 -3.68 -8.72 -12.98
C PHE A 147 -4.51 -8.11 -14.12
N ARG A 148 -5.45 -7.21 -13.82
CA ARG A 148 -6.24 -6.53 -14.85
C ARG A 148 -5.37 -5.68 -15.76
N ASP A 149 -4.44 -4.91 -15.21
CA ASP A 149 -3.56 -4.02 -15.97
C ASP A 149 -2.63 -4.83 -16.88
N LYS A 150 -2.07 -5.94 -16.39
CA LYS A 150 -1.25 -6.86 -17.20
C LYS A 150 -2.03 -7.56 -18.33
N ASN A 151 -3.34 -7.70 -18.15
CA ASN A 151 -4.26 -8.30 -19.11
C ASN A 151 -5.08 -7.25 -19.87
N ASN A 152 -4.79 -5.96 -19.71
CA ASN A 152 -5.47 -4.93 -20.47
C ASN A 152 -5.16 -5.13 -21.97
N GLY A 153 -6.21 -5.12 -22.80
CA GLY A 153 -6.11 -5.49 -24.22
C GLY A 153 -5.97 -6.99 -24.51
N LYS A 154 -5.94 -7.86 -23.49
CA LYS A 154 -5.95 -9.33 -23.67
C LYS A 154 -7.31 -9.89 -23.27
N ARG A 155 -7.86 -10.76 -24.11
CA ARG A 155 -9.09 -11.51 -23.81
C ARG A 155 -8.72 -12.95 -23.49
N SER A 156 -9.21 -13.46 -22.36
CA SER A 156 -9.12 -14.89 -22.07
C SER A 156 -10.06 -15.65 -23.00
N VAL A 157 -9.53 -16.65 -23.70
CA VAL A 157 -10.29 -17.52 -24.59
C VAL A 157 -10.14 -18.94 -24.06
N SER A 158 -11.27 -19.58 -23.77
CA SER A 158 -11.30 -21.02 -23.45
C SER A 158 -11.53 -21.80 -24.73
N VAL A 159 -10.62 -22.71 -25.05
CA VAL A 159 -10.74 -23.60 -26.21
C VAL A 159 -10.68 -25.04 -25.73
N VAL A 160 -11.69 -25.83 -26.09
CA VAL A 160 -11.69 -27.27 -25.83
C VAL A 160 -10.89 -27.93 -26.95
N LEU A 161 -9.82 -28.64 -26.58
CA LEU A 161 -8.96 -29.37 -27.50
C LEU A 161 -9.01 -30.87 -27.17
N PRO A 162 -8.92 -31.76 -28.17
CA PRO A 162 -8.73 -33.18 -27.93
C PRO A 162 -7.48 -33.42 -27.07
N GLU A 163 -7.53 -34.43 -26.20
CA GLU A 163 -6.44 -34.76 -25.27
C GLU A 163 -5.11 -34.97 -26.01
N LYS A 164 -5.13 -35.68 -27.14
CA LYS A 164 -3.96 -35.87 -28.00
C LYS A 164 -3.32 -34.55 -28.45
N THR A 165 -4.14 -33.55 -28.80
CA THR A 165 -3.66 -32.21 -29.22
C THR A 165 -3.06 -31.44 -28.05
N ILE A 166 -3.61 -31.61 -26.85
CA ILE A 166 -3.04 -31.04 -25.62
C ILE A 166 -1.66 -31.66 -25.34
N SER A 167 -1.52 -32.98 -25.45
CA SER A 167 -0.22 -33.66 -25.30
C SER A 167 0.83 -33.16 -26.30
N MET A 168 0.45 -32.97 -27.57
CA MET A 168 1.35 -32.38 -28.57
C MET A 168 1.78 -30.95 -28.19
N LEU A 169 0.84 -30.13 -27.71
CA LEU A 169 1.14 -28.77 -27.26
C LEU A 169 2.09 -28.78 -26.06
N ASP A 170 1.90 -29.69 -25.11
CA ASP A 170 2.77 -29.88 -23.94
C ASP A 170 4.20 -30.26 -24.37
N GLU A 171 4.35 -31.20 -25.30
CA GLU A 171 5.67 -31.55 -25.84
C GLU A 171 6.38 -30.36 -26.50
N ILE A 172 5.65 -29.53 -27.26
CA ILE A 172 6.21 -28.33 -27.88
C ILE A 172 6.67 -27.34 -26.81
N CYS A 173 5.87 -27.14 -25.76
CA CYS A 173 6.23 -26.26 -24.64
C CYS A 173 7.53 -26.72 -23.98
N ILE A 174 7.66 -28.02 -23.70
CA ILE A 174 8.86 -28.61 -23.10
C ILE A 174 10.08 -28.44 -24.01
N LYS A 175 9.96 -28.78 -25.30
CA LYS A 175 11.09 -28.73 -26.25
C LYS A 175 11.55 -27.30 -26.57
N THR A 176 10.67 -26.31 -26.43
CA THR A 176 10.96 -24.92 -26.79
C THR A 176 11.15 -23.99 -25.59
N ASP A 177 11.00 -24.50 -24.36
CA ASP A 177 10.96 -23.73 -23.11
C ASP A 177 10.00 -22.53 -23.19
N ARG A 178 8.78 -22.78 -23.68
CA ARG A 178 7.74 -21.76 -23.89
C ARG A 178 6.47 -22.09 -23.17
N ARG A 179 5.71 -21.06 -22.81
CA ARG A 179 4.39 -21.23 -22.22
C ARG A 179 3.37 -21.57 -23.31
N LYS A 180 2.34 -22.36 -22.97
CA LYS A 180 1.23 -22.73 -23.87
C LYS A 180 0.66 -21.54 -24.65
N ASN A 181 0.42 -20.43 -23.96
CA ASN A 181 -0.11 -19.21 -24.59
C ASN A 181 0.84 -18.63 -25.65
N GLU A 182 2.15 -18.65 -25.42
CA GLU A 182 3.14 -18.14 -26.38
C GLU A 182 3.20 -19.02 -27.63
N VAL A 183 3.10 -20.34 -27.45
CA VAL A 183 3.05 -21.29 -28.56
C VAL A 183 1.79 -21.08 -29.39
N ILE A 184 0.62 -20.97 -28.74
CA ILE A 184 -0.66 -20.72 -29.43
C ILE A 184 -0.64 -19.41 -30.21
N ILE A 185 -0.18 -18.31 -29.59
CA ILE A 185 -0.07 -17.00 -30.26
C ILE A 185 0.81 -17.11 -31.50
N ARG A 186 1.98 -17.75 -31.38
CA ARG A 186 2.91 -17.93 -32.51
C ARG A 186 2.26 -18.74 -33.64
N LEU A 187 1.58 -19.83 -33.32
CA LEU A 187 0.93 -20.68 -34.34
C LEU A 187 -0.16 -19.90 -35.08
N ILE A 188 -1.02 -19.17 -34.35
CA ILE A 188 -2.07 -18.32 -34.94
C ILE A 188 -1.46 -17.23 -35.84
N GLN A 189 -0.42 -16.54 -35.36
CA GLN A 189 0.25 -15.50 -36.15
C GLN A 189 0.90 -16.07 -37.42
N THR A 190 1.53 -17.24 -37.32
CA THR A 190 2.17 -17.90 -38.46
C THR A 190 1.14 -18.27 -39.52
N GLU A 191 0.04 -18.88 -39.11
CA GLU A 191 -1.06 -19.26 -40.01
C GLU A 191 -1.70 -18.03 -40.67
N TYR A 192 -1.96 -16.99 -39.88
CA TYR A 192 -2.54 -15.74 -40.38
C TYR A 192 -1.65 -15.05 -41.42
N GLU A 193 -0.33 -15.01 -41.19
CA GLU A 193 0.63 -14.44 -42.15
C GLU A 193 0.74 -15.27 -43.43
N GLN A 194 0.59 -16.60 -43.36
CA GLN A 194 0.54 -17.44 -44.55
C GLN A 194 -0.69 -17.15 -45.40
N ILE A 195 -1.87 -17.04 -44.77
CA ILE A 195 -3.12 -16.67 -45.45
C ILE A 195 -3.00 -15.30 -46.12
N LYS A 196 -2.40 -14.32 -45.43
CA LYS A 196 -2.20 -12.96 -45.95
C LYS A 196 -1.25 -12.91 -47.15
N LYS A 197 -0.19 -13.73 -47.16
CA LYS A 197 0.79 -13.81 -48.27
C LYS A 197 0.32 -14.67 -49.43
N GLY A 198 -0.54 -15.66 -49.16
CA GLY A 198 -1.15 -16.55 -50.14
C GLY A 198 -2.43 -15.99 -50.78
N GLY A 199 -2.70 -14.69 -50.65
CA GLY A 199 -3.86 -14.02 -51.24
C GLY A 199 -3.89 -14.13 -52.75
N HIS A 200 -4.63 -15.12 -53.24
CA HIS A 200 -5.38 -15.09 -54.50
C HIS A 200 -6.70 -14.34 -54.29
#